data_AF-A0A381W8S6-F1
#
_entry.id   AF-A0A381W8S6-F1
#
_cell.length_a   1.000
_cell.length_b   1.000
_cell.length_c   1.000
_cell.angle_alpha   90.00
_cell.angle_beta   90.00
_cell.angle_gamma   90.00
#
_symmetry.space_group_name_H-M   'P 1'
#
loop_
_entity.id
_entity.type
_entity.pdbx_description
1 polymer ?
#
loop_
_entity_poly.entity_id
_entity_poly.type
_entity_poly.pdbx_seq_one_letter_code
_entity_poly.pdbx_strand_id
1 'polypeptide(L)'
;MRYKKTQEGMFIALFALATVVIIGILVSYMSNWVNDMVATQTQVFFSKQAYWNTYSGMEIATSKKIASLDDIPNADVSFSTGTITIARTTTANEYLGGNKVSTITSTGSDLRGRSRAMKLTIGNPAVDYALLFDGNNDYVTMGDVHDVGTSDFTISTWFRYSATENTLPQLVNKYNGGMGYGLEIVDDGSEDDGKIRAFIKNASARINALSTGATAKDGDWHHVVATWDRDGNLTVYLDGIAGTSVSINTQSGDDIQNALAFVIGAENNHTAQFFKGFINDVAFWTAVLNEAQVQTLYIQGFSFSATNIANEDLAGYWNFNDQTDPTDDVSSSNNTGDISGAIFTGT
;
A
#
# COMPACT_ATOMS: atom_id res chain seq x y z
N MET A 1 -65.43 40.12 72.34
CA MET A 1 -64.17 39.34 72.30
C MET A 1 -64.06 38.47 71.02
N ARG A 2 -64.40 38.99 69.82
CA ARG A 2 -64.54 38.19 68.57
C ARG A 2 -63.56 38.54 67.44
N TYR A 3 -62.66 39.51 67.62
CA TYR A 3 -61.75 40.02 66.56
C TYR A 3 -60.28 39.58 66.69
N LYS A 4 -59.87 38.92 67.78
CA LYS A 4 -58.46 38.48 67.97
C LYS A 4 -58.10 37.21 67.17
N LYS A 5 -59.03 36.25 67.03
CA LYS A 5 -58.77 34.99 66.29
C LYS A 5 -58.55 35.18 64.78
N THR A 6 -59.14 36.20 64.16
CA THR A 6 -58.98 36.50 62.73
C THR A 6 -57.63 37.16 62.42
N GLN A 7 -57.07 37.93 63.35
CA GLN A 7 -55.74 38.54 63.18
C GLN A 7 -54.63 37.50 63.32
N GLU A 8 -54.72 36.57 64.27
CA GLU A 8 -53.76 35.47 64.43
C GLU A 8 -53.70 34.55 63.19
N GLY A 9 -54.86 34.19 62.62
CA GLY A 9 -54.92 33.41 61.38
C GLY A 9 -54.29 34.12 60.16
N MET A 10 -54.39 35.46 60.10
CA MET A 10 -53.80 36.26 59.04
C MET A 10 -52.27 36.34 59.16
N PHE A 11 -51.73 36.45 60.39
CA PHE A 11 -50.27 36.39 60.62
C PHE A 11 -49.70 35.01 60.31
N ILE A 12 -50.40 33.94 60.69
CA ILE A 12 -49.99 32.56 60.35
C ILE A 12 -50.03 32.35 58.83
N ALA A 13 -51.06 32.84 58.14
CA ALA A 13 -51.16 32.75 56.68
C ALA A 13 -50.08 33.56 55.95
N LEU A 14 -49.78 34.78 56.43
CA LEU A 14 -48.69 35.61 55.89
C LEU A 14 -47.32 34.97 56.12
N PHE A 15 -47.08 34.39 57.30
CA PHE A 15 -45.85 33.69 57.62
C PHE A 15 -45.71 32.40 56.80
N ALA A 16 -46.79 31.63 56.64
CA ALA A 16 -46.82 30.44 55.79
C ALA A 16 -46.55 30.79 54.32
N LEU A 17 -47.16 31.86 53.80
CA LEU A 17 -46.93 32.34 52.44
C LEU A 17 -45.48 32.80 52.25
N ALA A 18 -44.94 33.59 53.17
CA ALA A 18 -43.55 34.01 53.14
C ALA A 18 -42.59 32.81 53.16
N THR A 19 -42.89 31.79 53.97
CA THR A 19 -42.10 30.56 54.05
C THR A 19 -42.13 29.79 52.73
N VAL A 20 -43.31 29.63 52.11
CA VAL A 20 -43.43 28.96 50.80
C VAL A 20 -42.71 29.73 49.70
N VAL A 21 -42.78 31.06 49.69
CA VAL A 21 -42.05 31.89 48.72
C VAL A 21 -40.54 31.75 48.92
N ILE A 22 -40.04 31.80 50.15
CA ILE A 22 -38.62 31.63 50.45
C ILE A 22 -38.14 30.24 50.02
N ILE A 23 -38.91 29.19 50.32
CA ILE A 23 -38.59 27.81 49.88
C ILE A 23 -38.59 27.72 48.36
N GLY A 24 -39.55 28.32 47.66
CA GLY A 24 -39.62 28.34 46.20
C GLY A 24 -38.41 29.03 45.55
N ILE A 25 -37.95 30.13 46.14
CA ILE A 25 -36.74 30.84 45.69
C ILE A 25 -35.49 29.98 45.93
N LEU A 26 -35.37 29.36 47.11
CA LEU A 26 -34.24 28.48 47.43
C LEU A 26 -34.19 27.25 46.52
N VAL A 27 -35.33 26.62 46.24
CA VAL A 27 -35.42 25.48 45.32
C VAL A 27 -35.06 25.90 43.90
N SER A 28 -35.52 27.07 43.45
CA SER A 28 -35.16 27.60 42.13
C SER A 28 -33.66 27.91 42.02
N TYR A 29 -33.08 28.51 43.06
CA TYR A 29 -31.64 28.77 43.13
C TYR A 29 -30.82 27.47 43.10
N MET A 30 -31.20 26.48 43.90
CA MET A 30 -30.54 25.17 43.93
C MET A 30 -30.71 24.42 42.61
N SER A 31 -31.89 24.49 41.98
CA SER A 31 -32.15 23.87 40.67
C SER A 31 -31.25 24.47 39.58
N ASN A 32 -31.15 25.80 39.54
CA ASN A 32 -30.26 26.50 38.61
C ASN A 32 -28.79 26.13 38.86
N TRP A 33 -28.37 26.06 40.12
CA TRP A 33 -27.01 25.66 40.48
C TRP A 33 -26.70 24.21 40.07
N VAL A 34 -27.63 23.27 40.29
CA VAL A 34 -27.47 21.88 39.86
C VAL A 34 -27.41 21.77 38.33
N ASN A 35 -28.27 22.49 37.60
CA ASN A 35 -28.23 22.50 36.13
C ASN A 35 -26.91 23.05 35.60
N ASP A 36 -26.38 24.12 36.22
CA ASP A 36 -25.08 24.69 35.86
C ASP A 36 -23.94 23.72 36.17
N MET A 37 -24.03 23.01 37.30
CA MET A 37 -23.06 22.00 37.69
C MET A 37 -23.08 20.78 36.76
N VAL A 38 -24.25 20.33 36.32
CA VAL A 38 -24.43 19.24 35.35
C VAL A 38 -23.93 19.66 33.97
N ALA A 39 -24.24 20.88 33.51
CA ALA A 39 -23.72 21.42 32.26
C ALA A 39 -22.18 21.49 32.28
N THR A 40 -21.61 21.97 33.39
CA THR A 40 -20.16 22.06 33.58
C THR A 40 -19.50 20.68 33.63
N GLN A 41 -20.07 19.72 34.36
CA GLN A 41 -19.52 18.35 34.41
C GLN A 41 -19.57 17.69 33.04
N THR A 42 -20.69 17.82 32.32
CA THR A 42 -20.86 17.29 30.96
C THR A 42 -19.81 17.89 30.01
N GLN A 43 -19.54 19.20 30.12
CA GLN A 43 -18.47 19.88 29.38
C GLN A 43 -17.06 19.37 29.75
N VAL A 44 -16.80 19.11 31.04
CA VAL A 44 -15.50 18.57 31.49
C VAL A 44 -15.29 17.14 30.97
N PHE A 45 -16.33 16.30 30.92
CA PHE A 45 -16.25 14.96 30.33
C PHE A 45 -15.94 15.01 28.84
N PHE A 46 -16.59 15.89 28.06
CA PHE A 46 -16.29 16.04 26.63
C PHE A 46 -14.93 16.69 26.35
N SER A 47 -14.48 17.63 27.18
CA SER A 47 -13.12 18.21 27.05
C SER A 47 -12.02 17.19 27.31
N LYS A 48 -12.23 16.27 28.27
CA LYS A 48 -11.34 15.14 28.51
C LYS A 48 -11.41 14.13 27.36
N GLN A 49 -12.60 13.86 26.79
CA GLN A 49 -12.74 13.00 25.62
C GLN A 49 -12.00 13.56 24.40
N ALA A 50 -12.07 14.87 24.14
CA ALA A 50 -11.31 15.52 23.07
C ALA A 50 -9.78 15.42 23.32
N TYR A 51 -9.35 15.65 24.56
CA TYR A 51 -7.95 15.49 24.98
C TYR A 51 -7.46 14.04 24.86
N TRP A 52 -8.29 13.05 25.23
CA TRP A 52 -8.02 11.62 25.07
C TRP A 52 -8.06 11.18 23.60
N ASN A 53 -8.94 11.76 22.78
CA ASN A 53 -8.99 11.53 21.33
C ASN A 53 -7.75 12.13 20.62
N THR A 54 -7.17 13.21 21.16
CA THR A 54 -5.83 13.68 20.76
C THR A 54 -4.73 12.72 21.24
N TYR A 55 -4.85 12.16 22.46
CA TYR A 55 -3.89 11.17 23.01
C TYR A 55 -3.93 9.81 22.27
N SER A 56 -5.08 9.41 21.72
CA SER A 56 -5.24 8.23 20.85
C SER A 56 -5.06 8.56 19.35
N GLY A 57 -4.62 9.79 19.04
CA GLY A 57 -4.70 10.45 17.74
C GLY A 57 -3.76 9.97 16.63
N MET A 58 -3.54 8.66 16.48
CA MET A 58 -3.08 8.09 15.21
C MET A 58 -4.21 7.52 14.35
N GLU A 59 -5.44 7.43 14.87
CA GLU A 59 -6.60 6.93 14.09
C GLU A 59 -7.39 8.08 13.40
N ILE A 60 -7.08 9.35 13.67
CA ILE A 60 -7.83 10.50 13.12
C ILE A 60 -7.30 10.92 11.73
N ALA A 61 -6.05 10.62 11.41
CA ALA A 61 -5.48 10.92 10.09
C ALA A 61 -5.83 9.86 9.02
N THR A 62 -6.38 8.71 9.41
CA THR A 62 -6.67 7.58 8.51
C THR A 62 -8.08 6.99 8.62
N SER A 63 -8.90 7.33 9.63
CA SER A 63 -10.24 6.72 9.78
C SER A 63 -11.42 7.61 9.36
N LYS A 64 -12.30 7.01 8.56
CA LYS A 64 -13.63 7.47 8.09
C LYS A 64 -14.67 7.68 9.21
N LYS A 65 -14.27 7.99 10.45
CA LYS A 65 -15.15 7.90 11.65
C LYS A 65 -15.71 9.22 12.17
N ILE A 66 -15.31 10.38 11.64
CA ILE A 66 -15.98 11.65 11.95
C ILE A 66 -16.94 11.96 10.78
N ALA A 67 -18.23 11.74 11.01
CA ALA A 67 -19.27 12.07 10.04
C ALA A 67 -19.12 13.55 9.61
N SER A 68 -19.05 13.78 8.28
CA SER A 68 -18.90 15.07 7.56
C SER A 68 -17.49 15.54 7.17
N LEU A 69 -16.43 14.73 7.36
CA LEU A 69 -15.05 15.12 6.98
C LEU A 69 -14.43 14.22 5.90
N ASP A 70 -15.25 13.51 5.13
CA ASP A 70 -14.77 12.74 3.97
C ASP A 70 -13.94 13.64 3.05
N ASP A 71 -12.71 13.24 2.76
CA ASP A 71 -11.75 13.90 1.86
C ASP A 71 -11.28 15.32 2.24
N ILE A 72 -11.55 15.83 3.46
CA ILE A 72 -11.10 17.17 3.89
C ILE A 72 -10.18 17.11 5.12
N PRO A 73 -8.89 16.88 4.90
CA PRO A 73 -7.90 16.75 5.97
C PRO A 73 -7.28 18.08 6.44
N ASN A 74 -7.84 19.22 6.02
CA ASN A 74 -7.49 20.58 6.46
C ASN A 74 -8.75 21.29 6.96
N ALA A 75 -9.37 20.75 8.01
CA ALA A 75 -10.58 21.34 8.60
C ALA A 75 -10.44 21.45 10.11
N ASP A 76 -10.86 22.61 10.64
CA ASP A 76 -11.02 22.81 12.06
C ASP A 76 -12.32 22.18 12.54
N VAL A 77 -12.24 21.42 13.63
CA VAL A 77 -13.42 20.91 14.34
C VAL A 77 -13.61 21.74 15.60
N SER A 78 -14.69 22.51 15.63
CA SER A 78 -15.02 23.38 16.76
C SER A 78 -16.04 22.73 17.67
N PHE A 79 -15.75 22.72 18.97
CA PHE A 79 -16.66 22.32 20.03
C PHE A 79 -16.96 23.52 20.93
N SER A 80 -18.01 23.41 21.75
CA SER A 80 -18.34 24.44 22.74
C SER A 80 -17.24 24.69 23.79
N THR A 81 -16.27 23.77 23.93
CA THR A 81 -15.24 23.79 24.97
C THR A 81 -13.81 23.88 24.45
N GLY A 82 -13.63 23.94 23.13
CA GLY A 82 -12.31 23.94 22.51
C GLY A 82 -12.35 23.66 21.03
N THR A 83 -11.19 23.67 20.40
CA THR A 83 -11.02 23.44 18.96
C THR A 83 -9.97 22.36 18.73
N ILE A 84 -10.16 21.58 17.67
CA ILE A 84 -9.13 20.72 17.10
C ILE A 84 -8.81 21.29 15.72
N THR A 85 -7.56 21.66 15.50
CA THR A 85 -7.05 22.12 14.22
C THR A 85 -6.16 21.06 13.61
N ILE A 86 -6.47 20.66 12.37
CA ILE A 86 -5.62 19.78 11.57
C ILE A 86 -4.99 20.64 10.47
N ALA A 87 -3.68 20.78 10.54
CA ALA A 87 -2.91 21.54 9.57
C ALA A 87 -1.94 20.62 8.83
N ARG A 88 -1.91 20.75 7.50
CA ARG A 88 -0.91 20.13 6.63
C ARG A 88 0.14 21.14 6.22
N THR A 89 1.39 20.75 6.30
CA THR A 89 2.46 21.43 5.58
C THR A 89 2.72 20.65 4.30
N THR A 90 2.64 21.34 3.17
CA THR A 90 3.08 20.79 1.89
C THR A 90 4.47 21.32 1.56
N THR A 91 5.24 20.52 0.86
CA THR A 91 6.57 20.90 0.34
C THR A 91 6.51 20.71 -1.17
N ALA A 92 7.17 21.60 -1.91
CA ALA A 92 7.30 21.43 -3.35
C ALA A 92 7.93 20.05 -3.63
N ASN A 93 7.23 19.26 -4.42
CA ASN A 93 7.65 17.95 -4.90
C ASN A 93 6.85 17.70 -6.17
N GLU A 94 7.45 17.07 -7.18
CA GLU A 94 6.82 16.79 -8.48
C GLU A 94 6.13 15.42 -8.51
N TYR A 95 6.15 14.68 -7.40
CA TYR A 95 5.52 13.37 -7.30
C TYR A 95 4.01 13.42 -7.67
N LEU A 96 3.64 12.73 -8.76
CA LEU A 96 2.29 12.72 -9.33
C LEU A 96 1.74 14.12 -9.72
N GLY A 97 2.61 15.08 -10.00
CA GLY A 97 2.20 16.41 -10.50
C GLY A 97 1.70 17.39 -9.44
N GLY A 98 2.05 17.23 -8.16
CA GLY A 98 1.66 18.16 -7.10
C GLY A 98 2.48 18.10 -5.81
N ASN A 99 2.37 19.15 -4.99
CA ASN A 99 3.12 19.29 -3.74
C ASN A 99 2.82 18.14 -2.75
N LYS A 100 3.88 17.53 -2.21
CA LYS A 100 3.78 16.47 -1.20
C LYS A 100 3.40 17.03 0.17
N VAL A 101 2.52 16.34 0.90
CA VAL A 101 2.30 16.61 2.34
C VAL A 101 3.53 16.10 3.11
N SER A 102 4.28 17.00 3.75
CA SER A 102 5.46 16.63 4.54
C SER A 102 5.17 16.46 6.01
N THR A 103 4.16 17.15 6.54
CA THR A 103 3.75 17.00 7.94
C THR A 103 2.25 17.15 8.10
N ILE A 104 1.70 16.41 9.06
CA ILE A 104 0.34 16.60 9.57
C ILE A 104 0.48 16.94 11.06
N THR A 105 -0.03 18.10 11.45
CA THR A 105 -0.06 18.53 12.84
C THR A 105 -1.51 18.59 13.30
N SER A 106 -1.81 17.88 14.39
CA SER A 106 -3.10 17.96 15.08
C SER A 106 -2.89 18.73 16.39
N THR A 107 -3.62 19.84 16.56
CA THR A 107 -3.54 20.69 17.75
C THR A 107 -4.90 20.78 18.43
N GLY A 108 -4.97 20.34 19.68
CA GLY A 108 -6.15 20.50 20.54
C GLY A 108 -5.95 21.67 21.51
N SER A 109 -6.91 22.60 21.55
CA SER A 109 -6.89 23.75 22.45
C SER A 109 -8.19 23.86 23.23
N ASP A 110 -8.11 24.17 24.53
CA ASP A 110 -9.29 24.43 25.36
C ASP A 110 -9.55 25.93 25.57
N LEU A 111 -10.76 26.27 26.04
CA LEU A 111 -11.15 27.65 26.35
C LEU A 111 -10.31 28.33 27.44
N ARG A 112 -9.49 27.58 28.18
CA ARG A 112 -8.61 28.09 29.23
C ARG A 112 -7.18 28.34 28.73
N GLY A 113 -6.97 28.26 27.41
CA GLY A 113 -5.69 28.54 26.77
C GLY A 113 -4.66 27.42 26.90
N ARG A 114 -5.05 26.21 27.34
CA ARG A 114 -4.16 25.05 27.32
C ARG A 114 -4.22 24.41 25.94
N SER A 115 -3.05 24.17 25.36
CA SER A 115 -2.93 23.56 24.04
C SER A 115 -1.91 22.41 24.04
N ARG A 116 -2.15 21.41 23.20
CA ARG A 116 -1.23 20.28 22.93
C ARG A 116 -1.27 19.95 21.45
N ALA A 117 -0.10 19.64 20.88
CA ALA A 117 0.03 19.27 19.48
C ALA A 117 0.74 17.93 19.33
N MET A 118 0.30 17.14 18.36
CA MET A 118 1.01 15.98 17.82
C MET A 118 1.39 16.25 16.38
N LYS A 119 2.60 15.83 15.99
CA LYS A 119 3.14 16.01 14.64
C LYS A 119 3.52 14.65 14.07
N LEU A 120 2.89 14.27 12.97
CA LEU A 120 3.37 13.19 12.10
C LEU A 120 4.24 13.83 11.01
N THR A 121 5.50 13.40 10.93
CA THR A 121 6.38 13.77 9.83
C THR A 121 6.33 12.67 8.79
N ILE A 122 5.89 13.01 7.59
CA ILE A 122 5.85 12.10 6.45
C ILE A 122 7.21 12.24 5.76
N GLY A 123 8.08 11.24 5.97
CA GLY A 123 9.36 11.13 5.29
C GLY A 123 9.20 11.23 3.78
N ASN A 124 10.25 11.57 3.05
CA ASN A 124 10.23 11.36 1.60
C ASN A 124 9.98 9.87 1.35
N PRO A 125 9.22 9.50 0.28
CA PRO A 125 9.29 8.12 -0.18
C PRO A 125 10.78 7.77 -0.30
N ALA A 126 11.15 6.54 0.07
CA ALA A 126 12.45 6.04 -0.33
C ALA A 126 12.60 6.34 -1.82
N VAL A 127 13.75 6.89 -2.21
CA VAL A 127 14.02 7.22 -3.59
C VAL A 127 14.26 5.91 -4.30
N ASP A 128 13.16 5.29 -4.70
CA ASP A 128 13.09 4.09 -5.50
C ASP A 128 12.48 4.48 -6.83
N TYR A 129 13.12 4.04 -7.90
CA TYR A 129 12.72 4.33 -9.24
C TYR A 129 12.23 3.05 -9.92
N ALA A 130 11.66 3.20 -11.10
CA ALA A 130 11.15 2.11 -11.90
C ALA A 130 11.32 2.45 -13.38
N LEU A 131 10.99 1.49 -14.23
CA LEU A 131 10.82 1.72 -15.66
C LEU A 131 9.33 1.76 -16.00
N LEU A 132 8.92 2.80 -16.73
CA LEU A 132 7.58 2.96 -17.30
C LEU A 132 7.59 2.49 -18.76
N PHE A 133 6.69 1.57 -19.07
CA PHE A 133 6.48 1.03 -20.42
C PHE A 133 5.14 1.51 -20.98
N ASP A 134 5.10 1.87 -22.26
CA ASP A 134 3.95 2.49 -22.91
C ASP A 134 2.96 1.52 -23.59
N GLY A 135 3.39 0.27 -23.79
CA GLY A 135 2.62 -0.80 -24.43
C GLY A 135 2.76 -0.92 -25.96
N ASN A 136 3.64 -0.18 -26.63
CA ASN A 136 3.74 -0.18 -28.10
C ASN A 136 5.06 -0.69 -28.66
N ASN A 137 6.18 -0.44 -27.99
CA ASN A 137 7.52 -0.85 -28.46
C ASN A 137 8.59 -0.84 -27.36
N ASP A 138 8.19 -0.71 -26.10
CA ASP A 138 9.11 -0.58 -24.98
C ASP A 138 9.58 -1.95 -24.49
N TYR A 139 10.89 -2.11 -24.29
CA TYR A 139 11.49 -3.29 -23.69
C TYR A 139 12.86 -2.98 -23.10
N VAL A 140 13.35 -3.90 -22.28
CA VAL A 140 14.77 -3.95 -21.86
C VAL A 140 15.33 -5.30 -22.26
N THR A 141 16.54 -5.32 -22.81
CA THR A 141 17.25 -6.56 -23.18
C THR A 141 18.55 -6.67 -22.41
N MET A 142 18.83 -7.84 -21.86
CA MET A 142 20.08 -8.14 -21.15
C MET A 142 21.03 -8.96 -22.04
N GLY A 143 20.69 -9.10 -23.33
CA GLY A 143 21.36 -10.02 -24.23
C GLY A 143 21.14 -11.48 -23.84
N ASP A 144 22.00 -12.36 -24.35
CA ASP A 144 21.92 -13.80 -24.12
C ASP A 144 22.53 -14.16 -22.76
N VAL A 145 21.68 -14.13 -21.73
CA VAL A 145 22.01 -14.47 -20.34
C VAL A 145 20.97 -15.43 -19.76
N HIS A 146 21.26 -15.99 -18.59
CA HIS A 146 20.38 -16.90 -17.84
C HIS A 146 20.00 -18.19 -18.59
N ASP A 147 20.97 -18.85 -19.19
CA ASP A 147 20.79 -20.16 -19.83
C ASP A 147 20.63 -21.29 -18.81
N VAL A 148 19.41 -21.47 -18.34
CA VAL A 148 19.07 -22.37 -17.23
C VAL A 148 19.33 -23.86 -17.53
N GLY A 149 19.25 -24.29 -18.79
CA GLY A 149 19.41 -25.69 -19.16
C GLY A 149 18.53 -26.64 -18.37
N THR A 150 19.12 -27.45 -17.49
CA THR A 150 18.42 -28.38 -16.59
C THR A 150 18.29 -27.87 -15.15
N SER A 151 18.87 -26.70 -14.84
CA SER A 151 18.99 -26.18 -13.48
C SER A 151 17.71 -25.49 -13.01
N ASP A 152 17.54 -25.48 -11.69
CA ASP A 152 16.50 -24.72 -11.02
C ASP A 152 16.76 -23.22 -11.08
N PHE A 153 15.70 -22.44 -10.97
CA PHE A 153 15.82 -20.98 -10.93
C PHE A 153 14.57 -20.30 -10.36
N THR A 154 14.72 -19.03 -10.00
CA THR A 154 13.64 -18.17 -9.52
C THR A 154 13.71 -16.81 -10.19
N ILE A 155 12.55 -16.24 -10.54
CA ILE A 155 12.43 -14.87 -11.04
C ILE A 155 11.49 -14.10 -10.11
N SER A 156 11.88 -12.88 -9.73
CA SER A 156 11.09 -11.94 -8.93
C SER A 156 10.97 -10.61 -9.66
N THR A 157 9.83 -9.94 -9.53
CA THR A 157 9.68 -8.53 -9.92
C THR A 157 8.51 -7.87 -9.22
N TRP A 158 8.61 -6.56 -9.01
CA TRP A 158 7.47 -5.71 -8.69
C TRP A 158 6.93 -5.08 -9.97
N PHE A 159 5.60 -5.01 -10.10
CA PHE A 159 4.98 -4.37 -11.26
C PHE A 159 3.69 -3.68 -10.89
N ARG A 160 3.28 -2.75 -11.74
CA ARG A 160 1.99 -2.06 -11.68
C ARG A 160 1.38 -2.04 -13.06
N TYR A 161 0.21 -2.67 -13.22
CA TYR A 161 -0.45 -2.87 -14.51
C TYR A 161 -1.94 -2.57 -14.39
N SER A 162 -2.51 -1.89 -15.38
CA SER A 162 -3.96 -1.59 -15.41
C SER A 162 -4.51 -1.51 -16.84
N ALA A 163 -3.76 -1.96 -17.83
CA ALA A 163 -4.22 -1.93 -19.21
C ALA A 163 -5.26 -3.04 -19.44
N THR A 164 -6.13 -2.82 -20.41
CA THR A 164 -7.20 -3.75 -20.82
C THR A 164 -7.07 -4.10 -22.31
N GLU A 165 -5.86 -3.98 -22.84
CA GLU A 165 -5.57 -4.22 -24.25
C GLU A 165 -5.23 -5.70 -24.43
N ASN A 166 -6.27 -6.47 -24.79
CA ASN A 166 -6.35 -7.93 -24.83
C ASN A 166 -5.10 -8.61 -25.45
N THR A 167 -4.12 -9.00 -24.62
CA THR A 167 -2.85 -9.64 -25.02
C THR A 167 -2.33 -10.59 -23.91
N LEU A 168 -1.03 -10.92 -23.93
CA LEU A 168 -0.34 -11.62 -22.84
C LEU A 168 0.95 -10.85 -22.55
N PRO A 169 0.87 -9.64 -21.96
CA PRO A 169 2.03 -8.78 -21.83
C PRO A 169 3.09 -9.46 -20.96
N GLN A 170 4.35 -9.36 -21.41
CA GLN A 170 5.46 -10.07 -20.78
C GLN A 170 6.06 -9.20 -19.67
N LEU A 171 6.19 -9.77 -18.46
CA LEU A 171 7.01 -9.18 -17.41
C LEU A 171 8.49 -9.51 -17.68
N VAL A 172 8.77 -10.80 -17.90
CA VAL A 172 10.10 -11.32 -18.25
C VAL A 172 9.92 -12.44 -19.27
N ASN A 173 10.75 -12.48 -20.31
CA ASN A 173 10.64 -13.48 -21.37
C ASN A 173 12.00 -13.89 -21.96
N LYS A 174 12.26 -15.21 -21.99
CA LYS A 174 13.34 -15.85 -22.76
C LYS A 174 12.73 -16.99 -23.58
N TYR A 175 11.79 -16.65 -24.46
CA TYR A 175 11.03 -17.57 -25.29
C TYR A 175 10.44 -16.86 -26.54
N ASN A 176 10.48 -17.53 -27.70
CA ASN A 176 9.94 -17.02 -28.97
C ASN A 176 9.13 -18.07 -29.78
N GLY A 177 8.66 -19.14 -29.14
CA GLY A 177 7.99 -20.27 -29.80
C GLY A 177 8.73 -21.61 -29.66
N GLY A 178 10.05 -21.56 -29.45
CA GLY A 178 10.93 -22.72 -29.27
C GLY A 178 10.93 -23.31 -27.86
N MET A 179 12.12 -23.55 -27.32
CA MET A 179 12.34 -23.90 -25.91
C MET A 179 12.58 -22.62 -25.12
N GLY A 180 12.22 -22.60 -23.84
CA GLY A 180 12.44 -21.43 -22.99
C GLY A 180 11.44 -21.31 -21.85
N TYR A 181 11.39 -20.12 -21.26
CA TYR A 181 10.59 -19.81 -20.09
C TYR A 181 10.20 -18.33 -20.07
N GLY A 182 9.26 -17.98 -19.21
CA GLY A 182 8.85 -16.59 -19.04
C GLY A 182 7.76 -16.42 -17.98
N LEU A 183 7.47 -15.15 -17.75
CA LEU A 183 6.47 -14.64 -16.81
C LEU A 183 5.62 -13.60 -17.55
N GLU A 184 4.32 -13.85 -17.64
CA GLU A 184 3.37 -13.03 -18.39
C GLU A 184 2.12 -12.74 -17.57
N ILE A 185 1.45 -11.63 -17.85
CA ILE A 185 0.10 -11.38 -17.32
C ILE A 185 -0.91 -11.97 -18.29
N VAL A 186 -1.92 -12.66 -17.77
CA VAL A 186 -3.06 -13.09 -18.55
C VAL A 186 -4.02 -11.92 -18.68
N ASP A 187 -4.15 -11.33 -19.88
CA ASP A 187 -5.10 -10.24 -20.17
C ASP A 187 -5.89 -10.59 -21.43
N ASP A 188 -6.70 -11.65 -21.34
CA ASP A 188 -7.42 -12.25 -22.48
C ASP A 188 -8.94 -12.37 -22.25
N GLY A 189 -9.44 -11.88 -21.11
CA GLY A 189 -10.86 -11.98 -20.72
C GLY A 189 -11.34 -13.40 -20.39
N SER A 190 -10.43 -14.36 -20.22
CA SER A 190 -10.75 -15.72 -19.75
C SER A 190 -11.03 -15.76 -18.24
N GLU A 191 -11.22 -16.97 -17.68
CA GLU A 191 -11.33 -17.16 -16.23
C GLU A 191 -10.04 -16.87 -15.45
N ASP A 192 -8.91 -16.81 -16.16
CA ASP A 192 -7.59 -16.52 -15.62
C ASP A 192 -7.17 -15.06 -15.86
N ASP A 193 -8.04 -14.25 -16.43
CA ASP A 193 -7.82 -12.83 -16.68
C ASP A 193 -7.35 -12.09 -15.42
N GLY A 194 -6.26 -11.34 -15.51
CA GLY A 194 -5.60 -10.67 -14.38
C GLY A 194 -4.69 -11.56 -13.52
N LYS A 195 -4.54 -12.85 -13.81
CA LYS A 195 -3.54 -13.71 -13.15
C LYS A 195 -2.16 -13.55 -13.77
N ILE A 196 -1.14 -13.86 -12.99
CA ILE A 196 0.22 -14.00 -13.50
C ILE A 196 0.47 -15.46 -13.86
N ARG A 197 1.03 -15.68 -15.05
CA ARG A 197 1.37 -17.00 -15.57
C ARG A 197 2.88 -17.12 -15.72
N ALA A 198 3.45 -18.08 -15.02
CA ALA A 198 4.80 -18.56 -15.32
C ALA A 198 4.71 -19.75 -16.25
N PHE A 199 5.68 -19.90 -17.15
CA PHE A 199 5.72 -21.03 -18.05
C PHE A 199 7.14 -21.53 -18.28
N ILE A 200 7.22 -22.80 -18.68
CA ILE A 200 8.42 -23.46 -19.17
C ILE A 200 8.05 -24.33 -20.36
N LYS A 201 8.88 -24.35 -21.39
CA LYS A 201 8.66 -25.14 -22.60
C LYS A 201 9.94 -25.85 -23.00
N ASN A 202 9.86 -27.18 -23.06
CA ASN A 202 10.87 -28.01 -23.69
C ASN A 202 10.55 -28.22 -25.19
N ALA A 203 11.28 -29.12 -25.85
CA ALA A 203 11.07 -29.43 -27.26
C ALA A 203 9.68 -29.99 -27.57
N SER A 204 8.97 -30.53 -26.57
CA SER A 204 7.71 -31.28 -26.76
C SER A 204 6.47 -30.50 -26.31
N ALA A 205 6.49 -29.88 -25.13
CA ALA A 205 5.31 -29.33 -24.46
C ALA A 205 5.64 -28.11 -23.61
N ARG A 206 4.66 -27.19 -23.53
CA ARG A 206 4.64 -26.07 -22.58
C ARG A 206 3.88 -26.49 -21.32
N ILE A 207 4.44 -26.17 -20.16
CA ILE A 207 3.75 -26.27 -18.87
C ILE A 207 3.61 -24.86 -18.31
N ASN A 208 2.44 -24.55 -17.75
CA ASN A 208 2.11 -23.26 -17.16
C ASN A 208 1.71 -23.46 -15.70
N ALA A 209 2.05 -22.50 -14.85
CA ALA A 209 1.46 -22.32 -13.53
C ALA A 209 0.89 -20.91 -13.42
N LEU A 210 -0.09 -20.74 -12.54
CA LEU A 210 -0.82 -19.50 -12.35
C LEU A 210 -0.73 -19.04 -10.90
N SER A 211 -0.71 -17.72 -10.70
CA SER A 211 -0.88 -17.11 -9.38
C SER A 211 -2.25 -17.41 -8.78
N THR A 212 -2.40 -17.21 -7.47
CA THR A 212 -3.72 -17.13 -6.84
C THR A 212 -4.42 -15.83 -7.21
N GLY A 213 -5.74 -15.86 -7.42
CA GLY A 213 -6.57 -14.67 -7.56
C GLY A 213 -6.38 -13.90 -8.88
N ALA A 214 -7.45 -13.30 -9.38
CA ALA A 214 -7.53 -12.68 -10.71
C ALA A 214 -7.39 -11.14 -10.68
N THR A 215 -6.52 -10.59 -9.83
CA THR A 215 -6.58 -9.15 -9.48
C THR A 215 -5.36 -8.32 -9.85
N ALA A 216 -4.32 -8.86 -10.48
CA ALA A 216 -3.06 -8.12 -10.70
C ALA A 216 -3.11 -7.04 -11.81
N LYS A 217 -4.31 -6.62 -12.22
CA LYS A 217 -4.56 -5.58 -13.24
C LYS A 217 -5.43 -4.42 -12.74
N ASP A 218 -5.45 -4.21 -11.44
CA ASP A 218 -6.21 -3.17 -10.75
C ASP A 218 -5.51 -1.80 -10.72
N GLY A 219 -4.27 -1.73 -11.23
CA GLY A 219 -3.44 -0.53 -11.20
C GLY A 219 -2.77 -0.25 -9.88
N ASP A 220 -2.71 -1.23 -8.97
CA ASP A 220 -1.87 -1.22 -7.79
C ASP A 220 -0.54 -1.95 -8.02
N TRP A 221 0.40 -1.77 -7.09
CA TRP A 221 1.68 -2.47 -7.12
C TRP A 221 1.50 -3.90 -6.60
N HIS A 222 2.01 -4.85 -7.36
CA HIS A 222 2.06 -6.25 -6.99
C HIS A 222 3.49 -6.77 -7.04
N HIS A 223 3.77 -7.75 -6.19
CA HIS A 223 5.01 -8.51 -6.22
C HIS A 223 4.73 -9.90 -6.76
N VAL A 224 5.50 -10.33 -7.75
CA VAL A 224 5.42 -11.70 -8.25
C VAL A 224 6.77 -12.39 -8.14
N VAL A 225 6.72 -13.63 -7.69
CA VAL A 225 7.85 -14.55 -7.74
C VAL A 225 7.42 -15.84 -8.41
N ALA A 226 8.20 -16.34 -9.37
CA ALA A 226 8.00 -17.66 -9.94
C ALA A 226 9.24 -18.52 -9.69
N THR A 227 9.03 -19.73 -9.17
CA THR A 227 10.07 -20.70 -8.85
C THR A 227 9.94 -21.91 -9.77
N TRP A 228 11.00 -22.25 -10.49
CA TRP A 228 11.10 -23.45 -11.32
C TRP A 228 12.03 -24.45 -10.64
N ASP A 229 11.42 -25.36 -9.88
CA ASP A 229 12.07 -26.56 -9.35
C ASP A 229 11.97 -27.68 -10.42
N ARG A 230 13.04 -27.90 -11.18
CA ARG A 230 13.07 -28.68 -12.44
C ARG A 230 12.86 -30.18 -12.24
N ASP A 231 13.08 -30.70 -11.03
CA ASP A 231 12.69 -32.05 -10.60
C ASP A 231 11.54 -32.03 -9.56
N GLY A 232 10.80 -30.91 -9.53
CA GLY A 232 9.67 -30.71 -8.64
C GLY A 232 8.54 -29.94 -9.34
N ASN A 233 8.26 -28.74 -8.80
CA ASN A 233 7.10 -27.94 -9.18
C ASN A 233 7.49 -26.55 -9.70
N LEU A 234 6.75 -26.10 -10.72
CA LEU A 234 6.62 -24.68 -11.05
C LEU A 234 5.56 -24.05 -10.13
N THR A 235 5.92 -23.00 -9.41
CA THR A 235 5.02 -22.27 -8.52
C THR A 235 5.10 -20.77 -8.79
N VAL A 236 3.95 -20.09 -8.79
CA VAL A 236 3.85 -18.62 -8.90
C VAL A 236 3.29 -18.08 -7.61
N TYR A 237 3.99 -17.14 -7.00
CA TYR A 237 3.58 -16.42 -5.81
C TYR A 237 3.18 -15.01 -6.23
N LEU A 238 1.99 -14.56 -5.83
CA LEU A 238 1.54 -13.18 -5.98
C LEU A 238 1.37 -12.58 -4.59
N ASP A 239 2.01 -11.45 -4.33
CA ASP A 239 1.98 -10.75 -3.05
C ASP A 239 2.35 -11.66 -1.87
N GLY A 240 3.38 -12.50 -2.07
CA GLY A 240 3.86 -13.45 -1.08
C GLY A 240 2.99 -14.71 -0.88
N ILE A 241 1.88 -14.85 -1.63
CA ILE A 241 0.94 -15.97 -1.50
C ILE A 241 1.13 -16.95 -2.66
N ALA A 242 1.34 -18.23 -2.33
CA ALA A 242 1.55 -19.29 -3.31
C ALA A 242 0.29 -19.62 -4.12
N GLY A 243 0.42 -19.57 -5.45
CA GLY A 243 -0.50 -20.07 -6.47
C GLY A 243 -0.60 -21.58 -6.55
N THR A 244 -1.19 -22.05 -7.65
CA THR A 244 -1.25 -23.49 -7.92
C THR A 244 0.13 -23.99 -8.30
N SER A 245 0.74 -24.80 -7.45
CA SER A 245 1.95 -25.56 -7.79
C SER A 245 1.63 -26.61 -8.85
N VAL A 246 2.39 -26.59 -9.95
CA VAL A 246 2.25 -27.52 -11.07
C VAL A 246 3.52 -28.33 -11.22
N SER A 247 3.40 -29.65 -11.20
CA SER A 247 4.55 -30.54 -11.39
C SER A 247 5.14 -30.37 -12.78
N ILE A 248 6.45 -30.10 -12.84
CA ILE A 248 7.23 -30.02 -14.08
C ILE A 248 8.21 -31.19 -14.23
N ASN A 249 8.10 -32.19 -13.35
CA ASN A 249 8.89 -33.42 -13.34
C ASN A 249 8.94 -34.17 -14.68
N THR A 250 7.91 -34.03 -15.51
CA THR A 250 7.89 -34.63 -16.85
C THR A 250 8.94 -34.05 -17.80
N GLN A 251 9.57 -32.93 -17.44
CA GLN A 251 10.66 -32.26 -18.16
C GLN A 251 11.96 -32.25 -17.34
N SER A 252 12.07 -33.11 -16.32
CA SER A 252 13.30 -33.26 -15.54
C SER A 252 14.41 -33.81 -16.41
N GLY A 253 15.58 -33.18 -16.37
CA GLY A 253 16.74 -33.51 -17.22
C GLY A 253 16.67 -33.03 -18.67
N ASP A 254 15.56 -32.40 -19.09
CA ASP A 254 15.48 -31.79 -20.43
C ASP A 254 16.25 -30.47 -20.46
N ASP A 255 17.18 -30.36 -21.41
CA ASP A 255 17.91 -29.12 -21.67
C ASP A 255 17.01 -28.14 -22.46
N ILE A 256 16.80 -26.95 -21.90
CA ILE A 256 16.03 -25.87 -22.53
C ILE A 256 16.88 -24.62 -22.82
N GLN A 257 18.22 -24.74 -22.81
CA GLN A 257 19.11 -23.64 -23.21
C GLN A 257 18.73 -23.12 -24.60
N ASN A 258 18.79 -21.81 -24.75
CA ASN A 258 18.50 -21.14 -26.01
C ASN A 258 19.24 -19.80 -26.07
N ALA A 259 19.70 -19.43 -27.26
CA ALA A 259 20.48 -18.20 -27.47
C ALA A 259 19.60 -16.94 -27.61
N LEU A 260 18.42 -16.93 -26.97
CA LEU A 260 17.52 -15.78 -27.01
C LEU A 260 17.92 -14.76 -25.97
N ALA A 261 17.61 -13.48 -26.21
CA ALA A 261 17.83 -12.46 -25.21
C ALA A 261 16.96 -12.72 -23.96
N PHE A 262 17.43 -12.35 -22.78
CA PHE A 262 16.56 -12.18 -21.62
C PHE A 262 15.91 -10.80 -21.70
N VAL A 263 14.59 -10.77 -21.88
CA VAL A 263 13.83 -9.55 -22.19
C VAL A 263 12.85 -9.22 -21.08
N ILE A 264 12.76 -7.95 -20.71
CA ILE A 264 11.78 -7.40 -19.76
C ILE A 264 10.79 -6.55 -20.55
N GLY A 265 9.50 -6.73 -20.28
CA GLY A 265 8.45 -5.86 -20.82
C GLY A 265 7.95 -6.16 -22.23
N ALA A 266 8.44 -7.21 -22.92
CA ALA A 266 7.97 -7.56 -24.27
C ALA A 266 8.20 -9.03 -24.63
N GLU A 267 7.54 -9.50 -25.70
CA GLU A 267 7.94 -10.77 -26.33
C GLU A 267 9.35 -10.65 -26.93
N ASN A 268 10.05 -11.77 -27.08
CA ASN A 268 11.48 -11.78 -27.41
C ASN A 268 11.80 -11.21 -28.81
N ASN A 269 10.86 -11.30 -29.74
CA ASN A 269 11.01 -10.74 -31.09
C ASN A 269 10.68 -9.24 -31.14
N HIS A 270 10.20 -8.66 -30.03
CA HIS A 270 9.83 -7.24 -29.89
C HIS A 270 8.80 -6.78 -30.94
N THR A 271 7.79 -7.61 -31.23
CA THR A 271 6.74 -7.32 -32.21
C THR A 271 5.34 -7.18 -31.62
N ALA A 272 5.10 -7.71 -30.42
CA ALA A 272 3.82 -7.74 -29.72
C ALA A 272 4.02 -8.04 -28.22
N GLN A 273 2.91 -8.13 -27.48
CA GLN A 273 2.89 -8.47 -26.05
C GLN A 273 3.74 -7.52 -25.19
N PHE A 274 3.77 -6.25 -25.59
CA PHE A 274 4.42 -5.18 -24.85
C PHE A 274 3.66 -4.91 -23.54
N PHE A 275 4.42 -4.74 -22.47
CA PHE A 275 3.92 -4.36 -21.17
C PHE A 275 3.56 -2.87 -21.15
N LYS A 276 2.50 -2.52 -20.40
CA LYS A 276 2.03 -1.13 -20.25
C LYS A 276 1.81 -0.82 -18.78
N GLY A 277 2.77 -0.15 -18.17
CA GLY A 277 2.78 0.07 -16.73
C GLY A 277 4.19 0.26 -16.19
N PHE A 278 4.37 -0.01 -14.90
CA PHE A 278 5.67 0.08 -14.24
C PHE A 278 6.23 -1.31 -13.92
N ILE A 279 7.53 -1.50 -14.13
CA ILE A 279 8.28 -2.67 -13.65
C ILE A 279 9.42 -2.17 -12.77
N ASN A 280 9.64 -2.83 -11.64
CA ASN A 280 10.75 -2.59 -10.74
C ASN A 280 11.36 -3.90 -10.20
N ASP A 281 12.58 -3.80 -9.69
CA ASP A 281 13.19 -4.77 -8.78
C ASP A 281 13.19 -6.20 -9.36
N VAL A 282 13.67 -6.32 -10.60
CA VAL A 282 13.73 -7.58 -11.34
C VAL A 282 14.95 -8.35 -10.87
N ALA A 283 14.74 -9.56 -10.37
CA ALA A 283 15.81 -10.40 -9.84
C ALA A 283 15.72 -11.84 -10.34
N PHE A 284 16.88 -12.45 -10.59
CA PHE A 284 17.03 -13.81 -11.07
C PHE A 284 17.99 -14.59 -10.15
N TRP A 285 17.52 -15.70 -9.59
CA TRP A 285 18.34 -16.65 -8.84
C TRP A 285 18.50 -17.95 -9.59
N THR A 286 19.67 -18.56 -9.46
CA THR A 286 19.99 -19.92 -9.94
C THR A 286 19.60 -21.02 -8.95
N ALA A 287 18.65 -20.71 -8.07
CA ALA A 287 18.11 -21.60 -7.05
C ALA A 287 16.61 -21.39 -6.86
N VAL A 288 15.94 -22.37 -6.25
CA VAL A 288 14.54 -22.28 -5.82
C VAL A 288 14.46 -21.50 -4.51
N LEU A 289 13.80 -20.35 -4.51
CA LEU A 289 13.50 -19.65 -3.26
C LEU A 289 12.38 -20.37 -2.49
N ASN A 290 12.52 -20.47 -1.17
CA ASN A 290 11.46 -20.98 -0.31
C ASN A 290 10.41 -19.91 0.02
N GLU A 291 9.25 -20.35 0.51
CA GLU A 291 8.11 -19.47 0.82
C GLU A 291 8.48 -18.31 1.78
N ALA A 292 9.31 -18.57 2.79
CA ALA A 292 9.70 -17.54 3.76
C ALA A 292 10.58 -16.45 3.13
N GLN A 293 11.45 -16.82 2.18
CA GLN A 293 12.25 -15.88 1.40
C GLN A 293 11.35 -15.03 0.49
N VAL A 294 10.39 -15.66 -0.18
CA VAL A 294 9.41 -14.97 -1.04
C VAL A 294 8.57 -13.98 -0.22
N GLN A 295 8.04 -14.41 0.92
CA GLN A 295 7.28 -13.54 1.82
C GLN A 295 8.13 -12.39 2.37
N THR A 296 9.43 -12.60 2.59
CA THR A 296 10.34 -11.54 3.04
C THR A 296 10.48 -10.46 1.97
N LEU A 297 10.71 -10.84 0.71
CA LEU A 297 10.78 -9.89 -0.42
C LEU A 297 9.50 -9.05 -0.52
N TYR A 298 8.32 -9.68 -0.39
CA TYR A 298 7.04 -8.98 -0.43
C TYR A 298 6.83 -8.03 0.77
N ILE A 299 6.97 -8.54 2.00
CA ILE A 299 6.63 -7.81 3.24
C ILE A 299 7.53 -6.58 3.42
N GLN A 300 8.81 -6.68 3.03
CA GLN A 300 9.74 -5.57 3.15
C GLN A 300 9.59 -4.54 2.01
N GLY A 301 8.91 -4.89 0.92
CA GLY A 301 8.65 -4.01 -0.22
C GLY A 301 9.87 -3.83 -1.15
N PHE A 302 9.69 -3.07 -2.22
CA PHE A 302 10.71 -2.83 -3.26
C PHE A 302 12.00 -2.15 -2.74
N SER A 303 11.96 -1.47 -1.58
CA SER A 303 13.17 -0.87 -0.98
C SER A 303 14.11 -1.89 -0.32
N PHE A 304 13.67 -3.14 -0.21
CA PHE A 304 14.46 -4.24 0.34
C PHE A 304 15.30 -4.89 -0.75
N SER A 305 16.62 -4.78 -0.62
CA SER A 305 17.51 -5.31 -1.65
C SER A 305 17.42 -6.84 -1.75
N ALA A 306 17.23 -7.34 -2.97
CA ALA A 306 17.25 -8.76 -3.29
C ALA A 306 18.59 -9.45 -2.93
N THR A 307 19.69 -8.67 -2.85
CA THR A 307 21.00 -9.15 -2.38
C THR A 307 21.00 -9.70 -0.94
N ASN A 308 19.95 -9.43 -0.16
CA ASN A 308 19.79 -10.01 1.18
C ASN A 308 19.22 -11.44 1.16
N ILE A 309 18.79 -11.94 0.01
CA ILE A 309 18.16 -13.26 -0.16
C ILE A 309 19.02 -14.10 -1.08
N ALA A 310 19.55 -15.21 -0.57
CA ALA A 310 20.31 -16.20 -1.33
C ALA A 310 21.34 -15.57 -2.30
N ASN A 311 22.11 -14.60 -1.81
CA ASN A 311 22.99 -13.75 -2.63
C ASN A 311 24.02 -14.55 -3.45
N GLU A 312 24.44 -15.71 -2.94
CA GLU A 312 25.37 -16.59 -3.66
C GLU A 312 24.76 -17.17 -4.94
N ASP A 313 23.43 -17.28 -5.01
CA ASP A 313 22.69 -17.79 -6.16
C ASP A 313 22.08 -16.67 -7.01
N LEU A 314 22.14 -15.41 -6.55
CA LEU A 314 21.58 -14.24 -7.24
C LEU A 314 22.44 -13.92 -8.46
N ALA A 315 21.94 -14.26 -9.65
CA ALA A 315 22.69 -14.18 -10.89
C ALA A 315 22.32 -12.96 -11.76
N GLY A 316 21.27 -12.22 -11.40
CA GLY A 316 20.94 -10.95 -12.04
C GLY A 316 20.01 -10.15 -11.13
N TYR A 317 20.26 -8.84 -10.99
CA TYR A 317 19.44 -7.97 -10.16
C TYR A 317 19.40 -6.53 -10.68
N TRP A 318 18.26 -6.13 -11.25
CA TRP A 318 18.00 -4.80 -11.79
C TRP A 318 16.95 -4.10 -10.94
N ASN A 319 17.39 -3.28 -9.99
CA ASN A 319 16.53 -2.51 -9.09
C ASN A 319 16.16 -1.12 -9.63
N PHE A 320 16.65 -0.78 -10.82
CA PHE A 320 16.45 0.50 -11.49
C PHE A 320 16.79 1.73 -10.64
N ASN A 321 17.67 1.63 -9.63
CA ASN A 321 17.92 2.76 -8.72
C ASN A 321 19.14 3.61 -9.08
N ASP A 322 19.96 3.18 -10.03
CA ASP A 322 21.10 3.96 -10.52
C ASP A 322 20.63 4.99 -11.57
N GLN A 323 20.80 6.28 -11.27
CA GLN A 323 20.42 7.37 -12.17
C GLN A 323 21.35 7.50 -13.40
N THR A 324 22.54 6.93 -13.32
CA THR A 324 23.57 6.97 -14.36
C THR A 324 23.34 5.85 -15.37
N ASP A 325 23.04 4.66 -14.87
CA ASP A 325 22.70 3.48 -15.67
C ASP A 325 21.59 2.70 -14.96
N PRO A 326 20.31 2.99 -15.26
CA PRO A 326 19.19 2.35 -14.59
C PRO A 326 19.22 0.82 -14.71
N THR A 327 19.85 0.30 -15.75
CA THR A 327 19.91 -1.14 -16.04
C THR A 327 21.18 -1.81 -15.55
N ASP A 328 21.94 -1.17 -14.66
CA ASP A 328 23.07 -1.81 -13.99
C ASP A 328 22.61 -3.04 -13.20
N ASP A 329 23.40 -4.12 -13.31
CA ASP A 329 23.16 -5.36 -12.59
C ASP A 329 23.86 -5.30 -11.23
N VAL A 330 23.06 -5.13 -10.17
CA VAL A 330 23.52 -5.00 -8.79
C VAL A 330 24.02 -6.34 -8.22
N SER A 331 23.79 -7.46 -8.92
CA SER A 331 24.39 -8.75 -8.59
C SER A 331 25.89 -8.79 -8.96
N SER A 332 26.57 -9.91 -8.70
CA SER A 332 27.97 -10.07 -9.12
C SER A 332 28.17 -10.40 -10.60
N SER A 333 27.09 -10.54 -11.38
CA SER A 333 27.15 -11.08 -12.75
C SER A 333 27.41 -10.05 -13.84
N ASN A 334 27.23 -8.75 -13.57
CA ASN A 334 27.41 -7.65 -14.53
C ASN A 334 26.58 -7.81 -15.81
N ASN A 335 25.35 -8.32 -15.72
CA ASN A 335 24.42 -8.46 -16.84
C ASN A 335 23.66 -7.13 -17.11
N THR A 336 24.39 -6.04 -17.34
CA THR A 336 23.80 -4.72 -17.63
C THR A 336 22.91 -4.79 -18.87
N GLY A 337 21.70 -4.23 -18.77
CA GLY A 337 20.73 -4.22 -19.86
C GLY A 337 20.82 -3.00 -20.77
N ASP A 338 20.11 -3.05 -21.89
CA ASP A 338 19.86 -1.93 -22.81
C ASP A 338 18.36 -1.61 -22.82
N ILE A 339 18.02 -0.35 -22.53
CA ILE A 339 16.64 0.15 -22.59
C ILE A 339 16.28 0.58 -24.02
N SER A 340 15.17 0.08 -24.54
CA SER A 340 14.54 0.57 -25.77
C SER A 340 13.17 1.15 -25.44
N GLY A 341 13.04 2.48 -25.49
CA GLY A 341 11.76 3.19 -25.39
C GLY A 341 11.24 3.44 -23.97
N ALA A 342 11.40 2.46 -23.06
CA ALA A 342 10.92 2.59 -21.69
C ALA A 342 11.51 3.82 -20.97
N ILE A 343 10.69 4.49 -20.17
CA ILE A 343 11.05 5.74 -19.49
C ILE A 343 11.51 5.44 -18.06
N PHE A 344 12.73 5.85 -17.74
CA PHE A 344 13.25 5.81 -16.38
C PHE A 344 12.60 6.89 -15.50
N THR A 345 12.08 6.53 -14.33
CA THR A 345 11.37 7.48 -13.45
C THR A 345 12.28 8.32 -12.55
N GLY A 346 13.60 8.11 -12.57
CA GLY A 346 14.54 8.77 -11.68
C GLY A 346 15.16 10.07 -12.15
N THR A 347 14.59 10.67 -13.21
CA THR A 347 15.01 11.96 -13.78
C THR A 347 14.20 13.14 -13.29
#